data_AF-A0A0Q8Q7C6-F1
#
_entry.id   AF-A0A0Q8Q7C6-F1
#
_cell.length_a   1.000
_cell.length_b   1.000
_cell.length_c   1.000
_cell.angle_alpha   90.00
_cell.angle_beta   90.00
_cell.angle_gamma   90.00
#
_symmetry.space_group_name_H-M   'P 1'
#
loop_
_entity.id
_entity.type
_entity.pdbx_description
1 polymer ?
#
loop_
_entity_poly.entity_id
_entity_poly.type
_entity_poly.pdbx_seq_one_letter_code
_entity_poly.pdbx_strand_id
1 'polypeptide(L)'
;MTEHHINEASFKLPTELKDKTVHMFVTADDGPNEFNVVVTRADVESFETLEHFTQRLINELSESLPAFELLQTFERGFADAPAIELTYKWNNGGIAMHQRQVITLVVSVSAEIRQAIMIAATCPKPFSDHWSKVFDDLLDSVQLRRPASIIENTLEGTSEEMSISGETPSPASVNVEPSCVFSLRLRDRILHVFHTDDEACKSISAIEVEDGLWKFFDAAGDALHPEFIEPNTGKIWRTAGRYLLRPRATHDVDTLHRYLDHVQGVRGTPPMNGIAAIRTYLERSRGSSPITLQESTAG
;
A
#
# COMPACT_ATOMS: atom_id res chain seq x y z
N MET A 1 20.19 -7.39 -6.17
CA MET A 1 20.01 -8.77 -5.67
C MET A 1 19.50 -8.71 -4.25
N THR A 2 18.56 -9.56 -3.87
CA THR A 2 17.97 -9.65 -2.53
C THR A 2 18.26 -11.01 -1.90
N GLU A 3 18.43 -11.07 -0.58
CA GLU A 3 18.58 -12.36 0.12
C GLU A 3 17.24 -13.11 0.11
N HIS A 4 17.27 -14.39 -0.26
CA HIS A 4 16.10 -15.25 -0.37
C HIS A 4 16.32 -16.55 0.39
N HIS A 5 15.29 -16.99 1.12
CA HIS A 5 15.33 -18.20 1.92
C HIS A 5 14.17 -19.12 1.54
N ILE A 6 14.51 -20.39 1.30
CA ILE A 6 13.59 -21.52 1.26
C ILE A 6 13.89 -22.44 2.45
N ASN A 7 13.19 -23.58 2.56
CA ASN A 7 13.38 -24.50 3.67
C ASN A 7 14.79 -25.14 3.68
N GLU A 8 15.33 -25.46 2.50
CA GLU A 8 16.59 -26.21 2.37
C GLU A 8 17.82 -25.32 2.14
N ALA A 9 17.63 -24.06 1.74
CA ALA A 9 18.72 -23.23 1.24
C ALA A 9 18.45 -21.72 1.35
N SER A 10 19.54 -20.96 1.27
CA SER A 10 19.52 -19.51 1.14
C SER A 10 20.37 -19.08 -0.05
N PHE A 11 19.91 -18.12 -0.83
CA PHE A 11 20.61 -17.63 -2.02
C PHE A 11 20.26 -16.16 -2.31
N LYS A 12 21.01 -15.53 -3.21
CA LYS A 12 20.75 -14.15 -3.67
C LYS A 12 19.88 -14.17 -4.93
N LEU A 13 18.67 -13.64 -4.85
CA LEU A 13 17.76 -13.52 -5.98
C LEU A 13 18.11 -12.25 -6.79
N PRO A 14 18.36 -12.36 -8.11
CA PRO A 14 18.50 -11.22 -8.99
C PRO A 14 17.24 -10.33 -8.99
N THR A 15 17.43 -9.02 -9.10
CA THR A 15 16.34 -8.02 -9.05
C THR A 15 15.39 -8.09 -10.23
N GLU A 16 15.81 -8.71 -11.32
CA GLU A 16 15.05 -8.94 -12.55
C GLU A 16 14.04 -10.09 -12.39
N LEU A 17 14.22 -10.98 -11.40
CA LEU A 17 13.34 -12.11 -11.16
C LEU A 17 12.27 -11.76 -10.13
N LYS A 18 11.01 -12.05 -10.48
CA LYS A 18 9.88 -11.93 -9.55
C LYS A 18 9.70 -13.23 -8.78
N ASP A 19 9.50 -13.13 -7.47
CA ASP A 19 9.10 -14.27 -6.65
C ASP A 19 7.64 -14.65 -6.95
N LYS A 20 7.44 -15.82 -7.56
CA LYS A 20 6.12 -16.43 -7.81
C LYS A 20 6.04 -17.82 -7.17
N THR A 21 6.75 -18.02 -6.06
CA THR A 21 6.75 -19.29 -5.33
C THR A 21 5.34 -19.64 -4.85
N VAL A 22 4.99 -20.91 -4.99
CA VAL A 22 3.79 -21.53 -4.44
C VAL A 22 4.24 -22.59 -3.44
N HIS A 23 3.90 -22.42 -2.16
CA HIS A 23 4.06 -23.52 -1.19
C HIS A 23 2.78 -24.33 -1.20
N MET A 24 2.90 -25.65 -1.34
CA MET A 24 1.76 -26.55 -1.40
C MET A 24 1.96 -27.68 -0.39
N PHE A 25 0.96 -27.88 0.46
CA PHE A 25 0.90 -28.94 1.46
C PHE A 25 -0.31 -29.82 1.15
N VAL A 26 -0.09 -31.13 1.07
CA VAL A 26 -1.10 -32.12 0.69
C VAL A 26 -1.18 -33.23 1.74
N THR A 27 -2.34 -33.89 1.84
CA THR A 27 -2.56 -34.98 2.80
C THR A 27 -2.04 -36.34 2.31
N ALA A 28 -1.90 -36.50 1.00
CA ALA A 28 -1.44 -37.75 0.39
C ALA A 28 -0.48 -37.46 -0.77
N ASP A 29 0.55 -38.28 -0.90
CA ASP A 29 1.49 -38.24 -2.03
C ASP A 29 0.82 -38.73 -3.32
N ASP A 30 -0.11 -39.70 -3.20
CA ASP A 30 -0.85 -40.30 -4.30
C ASP A 30 -2.36 -40.31 -4.01
N GLY A 31 -3.17 -40.04 -5.06
CA GLY A 31 -4.63 -40.08 -4.99
C GLY A 31 -5.31 -38.72 -4.72
N PRO A 32 -6.63 -38.71 -4.52
CA PRO A 32 -7.37 -37.47 -4.30
C PRO A 32 -7.06 -36.90 -2.90
N ASN A 33 -6.61 -35.65 -2.86
CA ASN A 33 -6.42 -34.94 -1.61
C ASN A 33 -7.75 -34.52 -1.00
N GLU A 34 -8.00 -34.93 0.24
CA GLU A 34 -9.18 -34.50 1.00
C GLU A 34 -9.04 -33.07 1.52
N PHE A 35 -7.79 -32.62 1.70
CA PHE A 35 -7.43 -31.29 2.15
C PHE A 35 -6.06 -30.93 1.57
N ASN A 36 -5.91 -29.68 1.15
CA ASN A 36 -4.60 -29.11 0.83
C ASN A 36 -4.53 -27.67 1.28
N VAL A 37 -3.32 -27.17 1.47
CA VAL A 37 -3.04 -25.76 1.76
C VAL A 37 -2.05 -25.23 0.74
N VAL A 38 -2.36 -24.08 0.19
CA VAL A 38 -1.50 -23.35 -0.72
C VAL A 38 -1.18 -21.98 -0.14
N VAL A 39 0.11 -21.62 -0.13
CA VAL A 39 0.58 -20.28 0.23
C VAL A 39 1.16 -19.60 -1.00
N THR A 40 0.61 -18.45 -1.35
CA THR A 40 1.03 -17.64 -2.50
C THR A 40 1.27 -16.20 -2.11
N ARG A 41 1.95 -15.47 -3.00
CA ARG A 41 2.13 -14.03 -2.89
C ARG A 41 1.56 -13.34 -4.12
N ALA A 42 0.98 -12.17 -3.90
CA ALA A 42 0.60 -11.27 -4.97
C ALA A 42 1.22 -9.89 -4.74
N ASP A 43 1.52 -9.23 -5.85
CA ASP A 43 1.92 -7.84 -5.83
C ASP A 43 0.70 -6.99 -5.45
N VAL A 44 0.93 -6.00 -4.61
CA VAL A 44 -0.10 -5.08 -4.10
C VAL A 44 0.27 -3.71 -4.61
N GLU A 45 -0.69 -2.99 -5.19
CA GLU A 45 -0.42 -1.62 -5.65
C GLU A 45 -0.02 -0.76 -4.45
N SER A 46 0.86 0.23 -4.66
CA SER A 46 1.26 1.13 -3.58
C SER A 46 0.00 1.75 -2.96
N PHE A 47 -0.13 1.65 -1.63
CA PHE A 47 -1.28 2.17 -0.86
C PHE A 47 -2.63 1.47 -1.08
N GLU A 48 -2.69 0.36 -1.83
CA GLU A 48 -3.88 -0.50 -1.87
C GLU A 48 -4.15 -1.03 -0.44
N THR A 49 -5.39 -0.81 0.04
CA THR A 49 -5.81 -1.33 1.34
C THR A 49 -6.10 -2.82 1.23
N LEU A 50 -6.12 -3.51 2.37
CA LEU A 50 -6.49 -4.92 2.41
C LEU A 50 -7.89 -5.15 1.83
N GLU A 51 -8.85 -4.26 2.10
CA GLU A 51 -10.21 -4.41 1.56
C GLU A 51 -10.24 -4.23 0.03
N HIS A 52 -9.51 -3.24 -0.50
CA HIS A 52 -9.43 -3.01 -1.94
C HIS A 52 -8.76 -4.18 -2.66
N PHE A 53 -7.64 -4.67 -2.13
CA PHE A 53 -6.97 -5.86 -2.63
C PHE A 53 -7.92 -7.07 -2.64
N THR A 54 -8.61 -7.31 -1.53
CA THR A 54 -9.54 -8.44 -1.41
C THR A 54 -10.71 -8.31 -2.38
N GLN A 55 -11.26 -7.11 -2.58
CA GLN A 55 -12.34 -6.90 -3.53
C GLN A 55 -11.90 -7.15 -4.98
N ARG A 56 -10.69 -6.69 -5.35
CA ARG A 56 -10.10 -6.97 -6.64
C ARG A 56 -9.89 -8.48 -6.83
N LEU A 57 -9.34 -9.16 -5.82
CA LEU A 57 -9.17 -10.62 -5.83
C LEU A 57 -10.52 -11.35 -6.00
N ILE A 58 -11.58 -10.95 -5.31
CA ILE A 58 -12.92 -11.55 -5.48
C ILE A 58 -13.40 -11.42 -6.93
N ASN A 59 -13.19 -10.26 -7.55
CA ASN A 59 -13.56 -10.04 -8.95
C ASN A 59 -12.76 -10.97 -9.88
N GLU A 60 -11.44 -11.03 -9.70
CA GLU A 60 -10.55 -11.93 -10.46
C GLU A 60 -10.96 -13.40 -10.31
N LEU A 61 -11.28 -13.84 -9.09
CA LEU A 61 -11.78 -15.20 -8.81
C LEU A 61 -13.11 -15.47 -9.52
N SER A 62 -14.03 -14.50 -9.51
CA SER A 62 -15.34 -14.64 -10.16
C SER A 62 -15.27 -14.77 -11.67
N GLU A 63 -14.27 -14.14 -12.29
CA GLU A 63 -14.02 -14.24 -13.74
C GLU A 63 -13.26 -15.51 -14.11
N SER A 64 -12.36 -15.98 -13.24
CA SER A 64 -11.44 -17.07 -13.54
C SER A 64 -11.96 -18.45 -13.15
N LEU A 65 -12.79 -18.54 -12.11
CA LEU A 65 -13.24 -19.82 -11.54
C LEU A 65 -14.65 -20.19 -12.03
N PRO A 66 -14.83 -21.35 -12.69
CA PRO A 66 -16.14 -21.80 -13.13
C PRO A 66 -17.11 -21.96 -11.95
N ALA A 67 -18.34 -21.45 -12.10
CA ALA A 67 -19.38 -21.51 -11.08
C ALA A 67 -18.90 -21.02 -9.69
N PHE A 68 -18.10 -19.95 -9.68
CA PHE A 68 -17.67 -19.28 -8.46
C PHE A 68 -18.88 -18.77 -7.66
N GLU A 69 -18.89 -19.07 -6.37
CA GLU A 69 -19.88 -18.58 -5.42
C GLU A 69 -19.17 -18.19 -4.13
N LEU A 70 -19.12 -16.88 -3.86
CA LEU A 70 -18.66 -16.34 -2.59
C LEU A 70 -19.73 -16.60 -1.53
N LEU A 71 -19.37 -17.33 -0.48
CA LEU A 71 -20.28 -17.71 0.61
C LEU A 71 -20.17 -16.73 1.77
N GLN A 72 -18.94 -16.33 2.12
CA GLN A 72 -18.68 -15.46 3.25
C GLN A 72 -17.40 -14.64 3.07
N THR A 73 -17.41 -13.45 3.66
CA THR A 73 -16.24 -12.60 3.86
C THR A 73 -16.27 -12.09 5.30
N PHE A 74 -15.17 -12.21 6.03
CA PHE A 74 -15.08 -11.64 7.37
C PHE A 74 -13.66 -11.21 7.72
N GLU A 75 -13.56 -10.19 8.55
CA GLU A 75 -12.30 -9.71 9.10
C GLU A 75 -11.83 -10.61 10.25
N ARG A 76 -10.53 -10.88 10.31
CA ARG A 76 -9.88 -11.61 11.41
C ARG A 76 -8.49 -11.07 11.70
N GLY A 77 -7.96 -11.43 12.86
CA GLY A 77 -6.53 -11.32 13.12
C GLY A 77 -5.76 -12.49 12.50
N PHE A 78 -4.54 -12.22 12.04
CA PHE A 78 -3.61 -13.23 11.53
C PHE A 78 -2.17 -12.75 11.77
N ALA A 79 -1.40 -13.48 12.57
CA ALA A 79 0.02 -13.18 12.86
C ALA A 79 0.27 -11.69 13.25
N ASP A 80 -0.54 -11.17 14.18
CA ASP A 80 -0.56 -9.77 14.65
C ASP A 80 -0.91 -8.71 13.58
N ALA A 81 -1.38 -9.12 12.40
CA ALA A 81 -1.81 -8.25 11.33
C ALA A 81 -3.33 -8.38 11.06
N PRO A 82 -3.98 -7.31 10.58
CA PRO A 82 -5.32 -7.42 10.00
C PRO A 82 -5.33 -8.39 8.82
N ALA A 83 -6.36 -9.20 8.74
CA ALA A 83 -6.60 -10.12 7.63
C ALA A 83 -8.09 -10.17 7.26
N ILE A 84 -8.35 -10.55 6.03
CA ILE A 84 -9.71 -10.89 5.56
C ILE A 84 -9.69 -12.36 5.17
N GLU A 85 -10.71 -13.09 5.61
CA GLU A 85 -10.97 -14.46 5.17
C GLU A 85 -12.14 -14.50 4.21
N LEU A 86 -11.94 -15.23 3.11
CA LEU A 86 -12.96 -15.56 2.12
C LEU A 86 -13.32 -17.04 2.25
N THR A 87 -14.62 -17.32 2.30
CA THR A 87 -15.15 -18.67 2.13
C THR A 87 -15.94 -18.69 0.84
N TYR A 88 -15.56 -19.59 -0.08
CA TYR A 88 -16.23 -19.69 -1.37
C TYR A 88 -16.18 -21.13 -1.90
N LYS A 89 -16.95 -21.38 -2.96
CA LYS A 89 -16.87 -22.62 -3.72
C LYS A 89 -16.76 -22.33 -5.21
N TRP A 90 -16.21 -23.28 -5.94
CA TRP A 90 -16.07 -23.22 -7.39
C TRP A 90 -16.03 -24.62 -7.98
N ASN A 91 -16.19 -24.75 -9.29
CA ASN A 91 -16.22 -26.04 -9.97
C ASN A 91 -14.90 -26.35 -10.67
N ASN A 92 -14.28 -27.47 -10.29
CA ASN A 92 -13.12 -28.04 -10.97
C ASN A 92 -13.51 -29.37 -11.63
N GLY A 93 -13.65 -29.39 -12.96
CA GLY A 93 -13.89 -30.64 -13.69
C GLY A 93 -15.15 -31.41 -13.26
N GLY A 94 -16.19 -30.70 -12.80
CA GLY A 94 -17.43 -31.27 -12.28
C GLY A 94 -17.48 -31.43 -10.77
N ILE A 95 -16.37 -31.23 -10.06
CA ILE A 95 -16.28 -31.33 -8.60
C ILE A 95 -16.38 -29.93 -7.98
N ALA A 96 -17.32 -29.75 -7.05
CA ALA A 96 -17.40 -28.53 -6.26
C ALA A 96 -16.26 -28.50 -5.24
N MET A 97 -15.31 -27.59 -5.44
CA MET A 97 -14.21 -27.31 -4.54
C MET A 97 -14.64 -26.26 -3.54
N HIS A 98 -14.47 -26.53 -2.25
CA HIS A 98 -14.71 -25.61 -1.14
C HIS A 98 -13.39 -25.01 -0.69
N GLN A 99 -13.34 -23.68 -0.57
CA GLN A 99 -12.09 -22.96 -0.28
C GLN A 99 -12.29 -21.96 0.85
N ARG A 100 -11.36 -21.97 1.81
CA ARG A 100 -11.15 -20.92 2.80
C ARG A 100 -9.83 -20.24 2.47
N GLN A 101 -9.82 -18.93 2.28
CA GLN A 101 -8.62 -18.19 1.90
C GLN A 101 -8.43 -16.97 2.79
N VAL A 102 -7.33 -16.94 3.53
CA VAL A 102 -6.93 -15.80 4.37
C VAL A 102 -5.95 -14.94 3.61
N ILE A 103 -6.20 -13.63 3.63
CA ILE A 103 -5.40 -12.61 2.97
C ILE A 103 -4.91 -11.61 4.00
N THR A 104 -3.61 -11.31 3.99
CA THR A 104 -3.03 -10.20 4.74
C THR A 104 -2.00 -9.46 3.90
N LEU A 105 -1.73 -8.20 4.24
CA LEU A 105 -0.69 -7.40 3.60
C LEU A 105 0.59 -7.43 4.44
N VAL A 106 1.71 -7.72 3.80
CA VAL A 106 3.04 -7.69 4.40
C VAL A 106 3.92 -6.66 3.70
N VAL A 107 4.82 -6.06 4.47
CA VAL A 107 5.90 -5.22 3.93
C VAL A 107 7.14 -6.10 3.81
N SER A 108 7.66 -6.23 2.60
CA SER A 108 8.91 -6.96 2.33
C SER A 108 10.10 -6.33 3.05
N VAL A 109 11.17 -7.12 3.24
CA VAL A 109 12.46 -6.73 3.86
C VAL A 109 13.10 -5.52 3.17
N SER A 110 12.74 -5.21 1.93
CA SER A 110 13.18 -4.00 1.23
C SER A 110 12.39 -2.73 1.57
N ALA A 111 11.48 -2.75 2.54
CA ALA A 111 10.66 -1.63 3.06
C ALA A 111 9.76 -0.88 2.05
N GLU A 112 9.94 -1.09 0.75
CA GLU A 112 9.23 -0.38 -0.32
C GLU A 112 8.18 -1.24 -1.04
N ILE A 113 8.22 -2.57 -0.88
CA ILE A 113 7.31 -3.48 -1.59
C ILE A 113 6.28 -4.03 -0.61
N ARG A 114 5.02 -3.65 -0.81
CA ARG A 114 3.85 -4.31 -0.20
C ARG A 114 3.48 -5.54 -1.02
N GLN A 115 3.26 -6.65 -0.34
CA GLN A 115 2.77 -7.88 -0.96
C GLN A 115 1.59 -8.40 -0.16
N ALA A 116 0.68 -9.09 -0.83
CA ALA A 116 -0.34 -9.87 -0.16
C ALA A 116 0.20 -11.28 0.04
N ILE A 117 0.12 -11.80 1.26
CA ILE A 117 0.25 -13.23 1.51
C ILE A 117 -1.16 -13.80 1.54
N MET A 118 -1.36 -14.87 0.78
CA MET A 118 -2.61 -15.59 0.71
C MET A 118 -2.37 -17.03 1.14
N ILE A 119 -3.14 -17.51 2.11
CA ILE A 119 -3.14 -18.90 2.54
C ILE A 119 -4.53 -19.46 2.24
N ALA A 120 -4.60 -20.39 1.31
CA ALA A 120 -5.83 -21.03 0.88
C ALA A 120 -5.85 -22.50 1.27
N ALA A 121 -6.88 -22.92 2.00
CA ALA A 121 -7.20 -24.32 2.20
C ALA A 121 -8.32 -24.75 1.26
N THR A 122 -8.19 -25.93 0.66
CA THR A 122 -9.15 -26.44 -0.32
C THR A 122 -9.57 -27.89 -0.01
N CYS A 123 -10.88 -28.14 -0.06
CA CYS A 123 -11.51 -29.46 0.14
C CYS A 123 -12.45 -29.80 -1.04
N PRO A 124 -12.54 -31.06 -1.50
CA PRO A 124 -13.55 -31.50 -2.48
C PRO A 124 -14.94 -31.75 -1.85
N LYS A 125 -15.07 -31.54 -0.54
CA LYS A 125 -16.31 -31.59 0.25
C LYS A 125 -16.39 -30.32 1.11
N PRO A 126 -17.56 -29.95 1.65
CA PRO A 126 -17.63 -28.90 2.67
C PRO A 126 -16.64 -29.16 3.80
N PHE A 127 -16.06 -28.09 4.34
CA PHE A 127 -15.13 -28.20 5.47
C PHE A 127 -15.82 -28.90 6.65
N SER A 128 -15.20 -29.98 7.12
CA SER A 128 -15.59 -30.64 8.37
C SER A 128 -15.03 -29.89 9.58
N ASP A 129 -15.55 -30.17 10.77
CA ASP A 129 -15.00 -29.60 12.01
C ASP A 129 -13.51 -29.91 12.17
N HIS A 130 -13.08 -31.10 11.75
CA HIS A 130 -11.68 -31.49 11.76
C HIS A 130 -10.82 -30.60 10.85
N TRP A 131 -11.20 -30.45 9.57
CA TRP A 131 -10.41 -29.65 8.62
C TRP A 131 -10.48 -28.15 8.90
N SER A 132 -11.61 -27.68 9.43
CA SER A 132 -11.70 -26.31 9.95
C SER A 132 -10.69 -26.10 11.07
N LYS A 133 -10.67 -26.99 12.06
CA LYS A 133 -9.71 -26.90 13.18
C LYS A 133 -8.26 -27.00 12.72
N VAL A 134 -7.92 -27.92 11.82
CA VAL A 134 -6.55 -28.05 11.28
C VAL A 134 -6.12 -26.76 10.59
N PHE A 135 -7.00 -26.13 9.83
CA PHE A 135 -6.67 -24.87 9.15
C PHE A 135 -6.52 -23.71 10.15
N ASP A 136 -7.41 -23.62 11.13
CA ASP A 136 -7.33 -22.58 12.16
C ASP A 136 -6.06 -22.74 13.01
N ASP A 137 -5.71 -23.96 13.45
CA ASP A 137 -4.47 -24.26 14.17
C ASP A 137 -3.22 -23.91 13.33
N LEU A 138 -3.26 -24.16 12.01
CA LEU A 138 -2.19 -23.77 11.10
C LEU A 138 -2.05 -22.24 11.05
N LEU A 139 -3.16 -21.52 10.86
CA LEU A 139 -3.15 -20.05 10.80
C LEU A 139 -2.65 -19.43 12.10
N ASP A 140 -3.05 -19.98 13.25
CA ASP A 140 -2.62 -19.53 14.58
C ASP A 140 -1.12 -19.79 14.83
N SER A 141 -0.52 -20.77 14.15
CA SER A 141 0.91 -21.06 14.24
C SER A 141 1.79 -20.17 13.37
N VAL A 142 1.21 -19.42 12.42
CA VAL A 142 2.00 -18.61 11.48
C VAL A 142 2.63 -17.42 12.18
N GLN A 143 3.93 -17.24 11.94
CA GLN A 143 4.66 -16.03 12.32
C GLN A 143 5.17 -15.32 11.08
N LEU A 144 4.70 -14.10 10.86
CA LEU A 144 5.20 -13.26 9.77
C LEU A 144 6.60 -12.75 10.13
N ARG A 145 7.55 -12.94 9.21
CA ARG A 145 8.86 -12.30 9.33
C ARG A 145 8.66 -10.80 9.21
N ARG A 146 8.69 -10.08 10.33
CA ARG A 146 8.72 -8.61 10.31
C ARG A 146 10.02 -8.19 9.61
N PRO A 147 9.98 -7.22 8.68
CA PRO A 147 11.22 -6.58 8.23
C PRO A 147 11.93 -6.07 9.48
N ALA A 148 13.21 -6.41 9.62
CA ALA A 148 14.01 -6.09 10.79
C ALA A 148 14.22 -4.57 10.90
N SER A 149 13.23 -3.86 11.46
CA SER A 149 13.34 -2.58 12.21
C SER A 149 11.98 -1.87 12.36
N ILE A 150 11.07 -2.36 13.22
CA ILE A 150 10.11 -1.50 13.96
C ILE A 150 9.82 -2.16 15.32
N ILE A 151 10.82 -2.17 16.20
CA ILE A 151 10.71 -2.23 17.68
C ILE A 151 12.02 -1.51 18.10
N GLU A 152 12.09 -0.37 18.76
CA GLU A 152 11.40 0.11 19.97
C GLU A 152 11.32 1.65 19.92
N ASN A 153 10.15 2.23 20.25
CA ASN A 153 10.07 3.53 20.90
C ASN A 153 8.66 3.69 21.50
N THR A 154 8.33 2.79 22.42
CA THR A 154 7.18 2.96 23.32
C THR A 154 7.53 2.40 24.68
N LEU A 155 7.84 3.31 25.61
CA LEU A 155 7.66 3.20 27.05
C LEU A 155 8.59 2.24 27.81
N GLU A 156 9.75 2.75 28.22
CA GLU A 156 10.17 2.63 29.62
C GLU A 156 10.66 3.99 30.11
N GLY A 157 9.89 4.57 31.04
CA GLY A 157 10.36 5.68 31.83
C GLY A 157 11.35 5.18 32.87
N THR A 158 12.50 5.81 32.95
CA THR A 158 13.24 5.96 34.21
C THR A 158 13.85 7.34 34.23
N SER A 159 13.34 8.14 35.16
CA SER A 159 13.89 9.40 35.58
C SER A 159 15.25 9.16 36.22
N GLU A 160 16.33 9.68 35.64
CA GLU A 160 17.51 10.08 36.41
C GLU A 160 18.09 11.38 35.83
N GLU A 161 18.19 12.38 36.70
CA GLU A 161 18.82 13.66 36.49
C GLU A 161 20.33 13.50 36.28
N MET A 162 20.92 14.16 35.28
CA MET A 162 22.26 14.73 35.45
C MET A 162 22.59 15.81 34.40
N SER A 163 22.56 17.05 34.89
CA SER A 163 23.62 18.07 34.82
C SER A 163 24.23 18.49 33.47
N ILE A 164 24.14 19.80 33.28
CA ILE A 164 24.59 20.65 32.17
C ILE A 164 26.12 20.73 32.07
N SER A 165 26.63 20.65 30.83
CA SER A 165 27.70 21.48 30.23
C SER A 165 27.92 20.93 28.82
N GLY A 166 27.81 21.64 27.71
CA GLY A 166 28.12 23.04 27.45
C GLY A 166 29.11 23.02 26.29
N GLU A 167 28.63 22.98 25.04
CA GLU A 167 29.31 23.51 23.84
C GLU A 167 28.40 23.35 22.63
N THR A 168 28.03 24.49 22.05
CA THR A 168 27.19 24.63 20.87
C THR A 168 28.06 24.56 19.62
N PRO A 169 27.84 23.62 18.68
CA PRO A 169 28.10 23.88 17.28
C PRO A 169 26.79 24.31 16.62
N SER A 170 26.78 25.56 16.16
CA SER A 170 25.79 26.07 15.23
C SER A 170 25.64 25.13 14.02
N PRO A 171 24.41 24.73 13.64
CA PRO A 171 24.11 24.45 12.26
C PRO A 171 23.40 25.67 11.68
N ALA A 172 24.05 26.31 10.72
CA ALA A 172 23.32 26.99 9.66
C ALA A 172 22.53 25.91 8.90
N SER A 173 21.36 25.55 9.43
CA SER A 173 20.42 24.66 8.77
C SER A 173 19.90 25.41 7.56
N VAL A 174 20.33 25.00 6.37
CA VAL A 174 19.58 25.26 5.15
C VAL A 174 18.22 24.59 5.39
N ASN A 175 17.18 25.38 5.67
CA ASN A 175 15.80 24.93 5.70
C ASN A 175 15.46 24.51 4.26
N VAL A 176 15.80 23.28 3.90
CA VAL A 176 15.17 22.62 2.78
C VAL A 176 13.78 22.28 3.29
N GLU A 177 12.79 23.13 2.97
CA GLU A 177 11.40 22.76 3.20
C GLU A 177 11.18 21.38 2.57
N PRO A 178 10.52 20.44 3.28
CA PRO A 178 10.32 19.10 2.74
C PRO A 178 9.54 19.26 1.44
N SER A 179 10.18 18.86 0.33
CA SER A 179 9.49 18.67 -0.93
C SER A 179 8.44 17.59 -0.69
N CYS A 180 7.18 17.89 -0.92
CA CYS A 180 6.11 16.92 -0.86
C CYS A 180 5.11 17.16 -1.98
N VAL A 181 4.38 16.11 -2.32
CA VAL A 181 3.30 16.15 -3.31
C VAL A 181 2.04 15.69 -2.62
N PHE A 182 0.99 16.48 -2.76
CA PHE A 182 -0.33 16.13 -2.29
C PHE A 182 -1.14 15.55 -3.43
N SER A 183 -1.71 14.36 -3.24
CA SER A 183 -2.61 13.75 -4.23
C SER A 183 -3.95 13.45 -3.57
N LEU A 184 -5.02 14.09 -4.04
CA LEU A 184 -6.37 13.90 -3.53
C LEU A 184 -7.09 12.88 -4.41
N ARG A 185 -7.51 11.76 -3.81
CA ARG A 185 -8.41 10.81 -4.45
C ARG A 185 -9.84 11.32 -4.33
N LEU A 186 -10.49 11.59 -5.46
CA LEU A 186 -11.80 12.26 -5.49
C LEU A 186 -12.95 11.37 -5.00
N ARG A 187 -12.83 10.05 -5.18
CA ARG A 187 -13.91 9.09 -4.89
C ARG A 187 -14.24 9.02 -3.39
N ASP A 188 -13.23 8.95 -2.55
CA ASP A 188 -13.34 8.81 -1.09
C ASP A 188 -12.73 10.00 -0.33
N ARG A 189 -12.28 11.02 -1.07
CA ARG A 189 -11.75 12.28 -0.53
C ARG A 189 -10.61 12.07 0.45
N ILE A 190 -9.77 11.07 0.19
CA ILE A 190 -8.56 10.83 0.96
C ILE A 190 -7.39 11.59 0.32
N LEU A 191 -6.70 12.38 1.14
CA LEU A 191 -5.51 13.12 0.75
C LEU A 191 -4.25 12.30 1.05
N HIS A 192 -3.50 11.95 0.02
CA HIS A 192 -2.20 11.28 0.13
C HIS A 192 -1.08 12.32 0.12
N VAL A 193 -0.05 12.09 0.95
CA VAL A 193 1.16 12.93 1.00
C VAL A 193 2.37 12.07 0.64
N PHE A 194 3.04 12.43 -0.44
CA PHE A 194 4.26 11.78 -0.94
C PHE A 194 5.46 12.70 -0.77
N HIS A 195 6.67 12.16 -0.69
CA HIS A 195 7.90 12.95 -0.59
C HIS A 195 8.38 13.47 -1.95
N THR A 196 8.01 12.79 -3.04
CA THR A 196 8.43 13.16 -4.39
C THR A 196 7.35 12.91 -5.43
N ASP A 197 7.42 13.62 -6.56
CA ASP A 197 6.60 13.38 -7.74
C ASP A 197 6.74 11.94 -8.25
N ASP A 198 7.96 11.40 -8.26
CA ASP A 198 8.24 10.03 -8.71
C ASP A 198 7.56 8.99 -7.80
N GLU A 199 7.58 9.21 -6.48
CA GLU A 199 6.85 8.38 -5.53
C GLU A 199 5.34 8.42 -5.81
N ALA A 200 4.76 9.61 -6.01
CA ALA A 200 3.34 9.76 -6.32
C ALA A 200 2.97 9.06 -7.64
N CYS A 201 3.75 9.29 -8.71
CA CYS A 201 3.51 8.72 -10.04
C CYS A 201 3.62 7.20 -10.07
N LYS A 202 4.55 6.61 -9.32
CA LYS A 202 4.68 5.14 -9.20
C LYS A 202 3.58 4.53 -8.36
N SER A 203 3.00 5.32 -7.46
CA SER A 203 2.09 4.81 -6.45
C SER A 203 0.63 4.91 -6.81
N ILE A 204 0.29 5.75 -7.79
CA ILE A 204 -1.08 5.99 -8.21
C ILE A 204 -1.27 5.46 -9.62
N SER A 205 -2.26 4.58 -9.80
CA SER A 205 -2.57 3.93 -11.08
C SER A 205 -2.79 4.95 -12.19
N ALA A 206 -2.00 4.84 -13.27
CA ALA A 206 -2.12 5.69 -14.44
C ALA A 206 -3.51 5.61 -15.12
N ILE A 207 -4.22 4.49 -14.92
CA ILE A 207 -5.60 4.30 -15.38
C ILE A 207 -6.55 5.22 -14.60
N GLU A 208 -6.45 5.22 -13.26
CA GLU A 208 -7.28 6.09 -12.42
C GLU A 208 -6.99 7.58 -12.64
N VAL A 209 -5.73 7.91 -12.95
CA VAL A 209 -5.33 9.28 -13.32
C VAL A 209 -5.96 9.71 -14.63
N GLU A 210 -5.93 8.86 -15.67
CA GLU A 210 -6.57 9.14 -16.95
C GLU A 210 -8.09 9.26 -16.81
N ASP A 211 -8.70 8.46 -15.93
CA ASP A 211 -10.13 8.50 -15.63
C ASP A 211 -10.53 9.71 -14.74
N GLY A 212 -9.57 10.59 -14.39
CA GLY A 212 -9.82 11.83 -13.67
C GLY A 212 -10.19 11.63 -12.20
N LEU A 213 -9.82 10.50 -11.60
CA LEU A 213 -10.14 10.17 -10.20
C LEU A 213 -9.21 10.85 -9.19
N TRP A 214 -8.18 11.54 -9.66
CA TRP A 214 -7.14 12.15 -8.83
C TRP A 214 -6.91 13.62 -9.17
N LYS A 215 -6.62 14.43 -8.13
CA LYS A 215 -6.05 15.78 -8.25
C LYS A 215 -4.69 15.82 -7.58
N PHE A 216 -3.74 16.54 -8.18
CA PHE A 216 -2.36 16.63 -7.71
C PHE A 216 -2.01 18.07 -7.38
N PHE A 217 -1.22 18.26 -6.33
CA PHE A 217 -0.73 19.56 -5.89
C PHE A 217 0.71 19.46 -5.43
N ASP A 218 1.48 20.51 -5.67
CA ASP A 218 2.86 20.61 -5.19
C ASP A 218 2.92 20.97 -3.70
N ALA A 219 4.14 21.13 -3.19
CA ALA A 219 4.43 21.52 -1.81
C ALA A 219 3.77 22.87 -1.41
N ALA A 220 3.57 23.80 -2.35
CA ALA A 220 2.88 25.07 -2.10
C ALA A 220 1.35 24.94 -2.11
N GLY A 221 0.84 23.77 -2.52
CA GLY A 221 -0.58 23.49 -2.71
C GLY A 221 -1.11 23.98 -4.06
N ASP A 222 -0.23 24.28 -5.02
CA ASP A 222 -0.58 24.68 -6.38
C ASP A 222 -0.83 23.45 -7.25
N ALA A 223 -1.78 23.56 -8.18
CA ALA A 223 -2.23 22.44 -9.00
C ALA A 223 -1.12 21.92 -9.94
N LEU A 224 -0.90 20.61 -9.86
CA LEU A 224 -0.11 19.84 -10.82
C LEU A 224 -1.06 19.11 -11.78
N HIS A 225 -0.60 18.89 -13.01
CA HIS A 225 -1.32 18.08 -13.98
C HIS A 225 -0.47 16.88 -14.43
N PRO A 226 -1.10 15.72 -14.65
CA PRO A 226 -0.41 14.56 -15.19
C PRO A 226 -0.17 14.73 -16.69
N GLU A 227 1.07 14.49 -17.12
CA GLU A 227 1.49 14.40 -18.52
C GLU A 227 1.89 12.95 -18.81
N PHE A 228 1.12 12.26 -19.65
CA PHE A 228 1.39 10.85 -19.99
C PHE A 228 2.57 10.74 -20.96
N ILE A 229 3.66 10.13 -20.48
CA ILE A 229 4.85 9.81 -21.27
C ILE A 229 4.72 8.46 -21.99
N GLU A 230 3.91 7.56 -21.41
CA GLU A 230 3.48 6.31 -22.01
C GLU A 230 1.97 6.24 -21.81
N PRO A 231 1.15 6.22 -22.88
CA PRO A 231 -0.31 6.21 -22.74
C PRO A 231 -0.79 4.88 -22.16
N ASN A 232 -1.93 4.90 -21.48
CA ASN A 232 -2.64 3.66 -21.18
C ASN A 232 -3.04 2.99 -22.51
N THR A 233 -2.99 1.66 -22.56
CA THR A 233 -3.35 0.90 -23.78
C THR A 233 -4.46 -0.10 -23.50
N GLY A 234 -5.20 -0.50 -24.54
CA GLY A 234 -6.32 -1.43 -24.42
C GLY A 234 -7.66 -0.75 -24.09
N LYS A 235 -8.77 -1.31 -24.59
CA LYS A 235 -10.13 -0.79 -24.37
C LYS A 235 -10.95 -1.59 -23.34
N ILE A 236 -10.60 -2.87 -23.16
CA ILE A 236 -11.32 -3.81 -22.28
C ILE A 236 -10.35 -4.34 -21.22
N TRP A 237 -9.12 -4.69 -21.62
CA TRP A 237 -8.01 -5.01 -20.72
C TRP A 237 -7.00 -3.86 -20.79
N ARG A 238 -7.15 -2.88 -19.89
CA ARG A 238 -6.26 -1.71 -19.87
C ARG A 238 -4.91 -2.08 -19.28
N THR A 239 -3.83 -1.78 -19.99
CA THR A 239 -2.48 -1.78 -19.43
C THR A 239 -2.16 -0.36 -19.00
N ALA A 240 -1.79 -0.19 -17.73
CA ALA A 240 -1.39 1.11 -17.20
C ALA A 240 -0.12 1.61 -17.89
N GLY A 241 -0.16 2.85 -18.36
CA GLY A 241 0.97 3.60 -18.88
C GLY A 241 1.72 4.31 -17.76
N ARG A 242 2.43 5.38 -18.11
CA ARG A 242 3.24 6.19 -17.20
C ARG A 242 3.02 7.66 -17.45
N TYR A 243 3.05 8.44 -16.38
CA TYR A 243 2.87 9.88 -16.42
C TYR A 243 3.88 10.58 -15.50
N LEU A 244 4.08 11.87 -15.74
CA LEU A 244 4.84 12.78 -14.89
C LEU A 244 3.92 13.90 -14.41
N LEU A 245 4.19 14.44 -13.23
CA LEU A 245 3.48 15.63 -12.76
C LEU A 245 4.18 16.90 -13.27
N ARG A 246 3.38 17.84 -13.76
CA ARG A 246 3.86 19.11 -14.30
C ARG A 246 3.11 20.30 -13.69
N PRO A 247 3.81 21.42 -13.42
CA PRO A 247 3.15 22.66 -13.07
C PRO A 247 2.18 23.07 -14.19
N ARG A 248 0.97 23.47 -13.82
CA ARG A 248 0.00 23.99 -14.79
C ARG A 248 0.34 25.45 -15.09
N ALA A 249 0.54 25.79 -16.37
CA ALA A 249 0.97 27.14 -16.80
C ALA A 249 -0.06 28.24 -16.48
N THR A 250 -1.32 27.87 -16.26
CA THR A 250 -2.35 28.76 -15.77
C THR A 250 -2.41 28.67 -14.25
N HIS A 251 -2.28 29.81 -13.55
CA HIS A 251 -2.71 30.00 -12.17
C HIS A 251 -4.23 29.88 -12.05
N ASP A 252 -4.76 28.76 -12.52
CA ASP A 252 -6.14 28.37 -12.36
C ASP A 252 -6.38 28.18 -10.86
N VAL A 253 -7.59 28.50 -10.43
CA VAL A 253 -7.92 28.87 -9.05
C VAL A 253 -7.97 27.65 -8.11
N ASP A 254 -7.47 26.51 -8.56
CA ASP A 254 -7.70 25.18 -8.03
C ASP A 254 -6.58 24.76 -7.08
N THR A 255 -6.49 25.42 -5.93
CA THR A 255 -5.46 25.14 -4.90
C THR A 255 -5.92 24.05 -3.93
N LEU A 256 -4.99 23.29 -3.36
CA LEU A 256 -5.28 22.27 -2.34
C LEU A 256 -6.13 22.81 -1.19
N HIS A 257 -5.91 24.06 -0.80
CA HIS A 257 -6.65 24.72 0.29
C HIS A 257 -8.18 24.64 0.13
N ARG A 258 -8.69 24.67 -1.10
CA ARG A 258 -10.13 24.58 -1.40
C ARG A 258 -10.72 23.21 -1.14
N TYR A 259 -9.89 22.18 -1.14
CA TYR A 259 -10.31 20.80 -0.98
C TYR A 259 -10.20 20.32 0.47
N LEU A 260 -9.35 20.95 1.29
CA LEU A 260 -9.08 20.51 2.67
C LEU A 260 -10.33 20.39 3.54
N ASP A 261 -11.30 21.28 3.36
CA ASP A 261 -12.56 21.26 4.13
C ASP A 261 -13.48 20.08 3.74
N HIS A 262 -13.17 19.38 2.63
CA HIS A 262 -13.89 18.23 2.14
C HIS A 262 -13.10 16.91 2.23
N VAL A 263 -11.84 16.97 2.68
CA VAL A 263 -11.01 15.78 2.89
C VAL A 263 -11.56 14.96 4.05
N GLN A 264 -11.77 13.66 3.82
CA GLN A 264 -12.31 12.73 4.83
C GLN A 264 -11.21 12.00 5.61
N GLY A 265 -9.98 11.98 5.09
CA GLY A 265 -8.84 11.37 5.75
C GLY A 265 -7.52 11.74 5.09
N VAL A 266 -6.43 11.61 5.84
CA VAL A 266 -5.07 11.88 5.35
C VAL A 266 -4.24 10.60 5.45
N ARG A 267 -3.53 10.26 4.38
CA ARG A 267 -2.56 9.18 4.30
C ARG A 267 -1.18 9.81 4.08
N GLY A 268 -0.47 10.04 5.17
CA GLY A 268 0.90 10.55 5.17
C GLY A 268 1.65 10.07 6.40
N THR A 269 2.93 10.39 6.48
CA THR A 269 3.78 10.13 7.65
C THR A 269 3.79 11.36 8.57
N PRO A 270 3.96 11.20 9.90
CA PRO A 270 4.18 12.33 10.78
C PRO A 270 5.35 13.21 10.28
N PRO A 271 5.22 14.55 10.29
CA PRO A 271 4.09 15.32 10.84
C PRO A 271 2.89 15.51 9.87
N MET A 272 2.99 15.09 8.61
CA MET A 272 2.00 15.31 7.55
C MET A 272 0.91 14.22 7.46
N ASN A 273 0.46 13.69 8.59
CA ASN A 273 -0.56 12.63 8.64
C ASN A 273 -1.94 13.13 9.09
N GLY A 274 -2.16 14.45 9.13
CA GLY A 274 -3.44 15.05 9.53
C GLY A 274 -3.72 16.39 8.85
N ILE A 275 -5.01 16.70 8.68
CA ILE A 275 -5.47 17.91 7.96
C ILE A 275 -4.93 19.19 8.62
N ALA A 276 -4.94 19.25 9.96
CA ALA A 276 -4.44 20.41 10.71
C ALA A 276 -2.96 20.68 10.43
N ALA A 277 -2.12 19.63 10.42
CA ALA A 277 -0.70 19.76 10.14
C ALA A 277 -0.44 20.23 8.69
N ILE A 278 -1.20 19.70 7.74
CA ILE A 278 -1.12 20.12 6.32
C ILE A 278 -1.54 21.59 6.17
N ARG A 279 -2.61 22.02 6.83
CA ARG A 279 -3.05 23.43 6.80
C ARG A 279 -1.96 24.36 7.35
N THR A 280 -1.38 24.02 8.49
CA THR A 280 -0.25 24.78 9.08
C THR A 280 0.96 24.81 8.15
N TYR A 281 1.25 23.70 7.47
CA TYR A 281 2.35 23.63 6.51
C TYR A 281 2.12 24.56 5.32
N LEU A 282 0.95 24.49 4.67
CA LEU A 282 0.63 25.34 3.51
C LEU A 282 0.61 26.84 3.88
N GLU A 283 0.16 27.18 5.09
CA GLU A 283 0.20 28.56 5.61
C GLU A 283 1.65 29.08 5.75
N ARG A 284 2.59 28.21 6.18
CA ARG A 284 4.01 28.56 6.27
C ARG A 284 4.65 28.70 4.89
N SER A 285 4.42 27.75 3.99
CA SER A 285 5.02 27.75 2.65
C SER A 285 4.54 28.93 1.79
N ARG A 286 3.34 29.46 2.03
CA ARG A 286 2.88 30.74 1.43
C ARG A 286 3.56 31.97 2.02
N GLY A 287 3.94 31.93 3.30
CA GLY A 287 4.66 33.01 3.99
C GLY A 287 6.15 33.13 3.62
N SER A 288 6.73 32.08 3.02
CA SER A 288 8.13 32.03 2.58
C SER A 288 8.38 32.63 1.19
N SER A 289 7.38 33.22 0.52
CA SER A 289 7.62 33.96 -0.73
C SER A 289 8.50 35.19 -0.46
N PRO A 290 9.62 35.38 -1.17
CA PRO A 290 10.46 36.55 -0.96
C PRO A 290 9.68 37.80 -1.36
N ILE A 291 9.43 38.66 -0.37
CA ILE A 291 9.03 40.05 -0.59
C ILE A 291 10.15 40.65 -1.45
N THR A 292 9.89 40.79 -2.75
CA THR A 292 10.72 41.65 -3.60
C THR A 292 10.42 43.07 -3.15
N LEU A 293 11.26 43.59 -2.26
CA LEU A 293 11.37 45.01 -2.00
C LEU A 293 11.74 45.67 -3.34
N GLN A 294 10.75 46.27 -4.00
CA GLN A 294 11.02 47.30 -5.00
C GLN A 294 11.62 48.50 -4.25
N GLU A 295 12.94 48.51 -4.13
CA GLU A 295 13.68 49.77 -4.15
C GLU A 295 13.70 50.25 -5.60
N SER A 296 12.91 51.28 -5.89
CA SER A 296 13.21 52.18 -6.99
C SER A 296 13.27 53.60 -6.44
N THR A 297 14.51 53.97 -6.12
CA THR A 297 14.98 55.34 -5.98
C THR A 297 15.15 55.97 -7.37
N ALA A 298 14.60 57.17 -7.49
CA ALA A 298 15.06 58.32 -8.29
C ALA A 298 15.66 58.11 -9.70
N GLY A 299 14.96 58.70 -10.67
CA GLY A 299 15.47 59.18 -11.96
C GLY A 299 14.51 60.19 -12.55
#